data_AF-A0A6L7YBD7-F1
#
_entry.id   AF-A0A6L7YBD7-F1
#
_cell.length_a   1.000
_cell.length_b   1.000
_cell.length_c   1.000
_cell.angle_alpha   90.00
_cell.angle_beta   90.00
_cell.angle_gamma   90.00
#
_symmetry.space_group_name_H-M   'P 1'
#
loop_
_entity.id
_entity.type
_entity.pdbx_description
1 polymer ?
#
loop_
_entity_poly.entity_id
_entity_poly.type
_entity_poly.pdbx_seq_one_letter_code
_entity_poly.pdbx_strand_id
1 'polypeptide(L)' 'MPTVPPDELRRYLGRIFEAVGAPLDDAREVAAHLVEANLKGHDSHGVIRTAPYVLSVQEARVRPAAPIEVERET' A
#
# COMPACT_ATOMS: atom_id res chain seq x y z
N MET A 1 10.13 9.05 18.81
CA MET A 1 9.21 8.48 17.80
C MET A 1 8.19 7.62 18.51
N PRO A 2 6.89 7.77 18.26
CA PRO A 2 5.89 6.86 18.84
C PRO A 2 6.12 5.43 18.32
N THR A 3 5.88 4.43 19.17
CA THR A 3 5.86 3.02 18.76
C THR A 3 4.41 2.62 18.54
N VAL A 4 4.13 2.05 17.37
CA VAL A 4 2.78 1.59 16.99
C VAL A 4 2.84 0.08 16.74
N PRO A 5 1.89 -0.73 17.25
CA PRO A 5 1.83 -2.15 16.95
C PRO A 5 1.70 -2.41 15.44
N PRO A 6 2.50 -3.33 14.85
CA PRO A 6 2.49 -3.57 13.41
C PRO A 6 1.10 -3.93 12.85
N ASP A 7 0.33 -4.76 13.57
CA ASP A 7 -0.99 -5.18 13.10
C ASP A 7 -2.03 -4.06 13.13
N GLU A 8 -1.91 -3.14 14.07
CA GLU A 8 -2.75 -1.94 14.10
C GLU A 8 -2.43 -1.05 12.90
N LEU A 9 -1.14 -0.88 12.60
CA LEU A 9 -0.68 -0.08 11.48
C LEU A 9 -1.09 -0.68 10.13
N ARG A 10 -1.00 -2.01 9.97
CA ARG A 10 -1.49 -2.72 8.77
C ARG A 10 -2.98 -2.49 8.55
N ARG A 11 -3.80 -2.64 9.60
CA ARG A 11 -5.25 -2.38 9.51
C ARG A 11 -5.58 -0.93 9.19
N TYR A 12 -4.81 0.01 9.73
CA TYR A 12 -4.99 1.42 9.45
C TYR A 12 -4.64 1.77 7.99
N LEU A 13 -3.48 1.32 7.50
CA LEU A 13 -3.05 1.54 6.12
C LEU A 13 -3.97 0.85 5.12
N GLY A 14 -4.44 -0.37 5.41
CA GLY A 14 -5.40 -1.09 4.55
C GLY A 14 -6.65 -0.25 4.30
N ARG A 15 -7.24 0.33 5.35
CA ARG A 15 -8.40 1.22 5.22
C ARG A 15 -8.13 2.48 4.38
N ILE A 16 -6.91 3.00 4.41
CA ILE A 16 -6.52 4.15 3.57
C ILE A 16 -6.53 3.74 2.10
N PHE A 17 -5.95 2.58 1.76
CA PHE A 17 -5.89 2.11 0.38
C PHE A 17 -7.27 1.69 -0.16
N GLU A 18 -8.10 1.06 0.68
CA GLU A 18 -9.51 0.80 0.34
C GLU A 18 -10.26 2.11 0.05
N ALA A 19 -10.04 3.15 0.85
CA ALA A 19 -10.71 4.45 0.68
C ALA A 19 -10.35 5.17 -0.63
N VAL A 20 -9.22 4.83 -1.25
CA VAL A 20 -8.83 5.34 -2.59
C VAL A 20 -9.15 4.35 -3.71
N GLY A 21 -9.93 3.30 -3.43
CA GLY A 21 -10.49 2.40 -4.44
C GLY A 21 -9.71 1.11 -4.69
N ALA A 22 -8.70 0.79 -3.87
CA ALA A 22 -8.05 -0.51 -3.95
C ALA A 22 -8.99 -1.64 -3.46
N PRO A 23 -9.02 -2.81 -4.12
CA PRO A 23 -9.67 -4.00 -3.60
C PRO A 23 -9.11 -4.38 -2.22
N LEU A 24 -9.94 -5.01 -1.40
CA LEU A 24 -9.59 -5.37 -0.02
C LEU A 24 -8.27 -6.14 0.09
N ASP A 25 -8.06 -7.13 -0.80
CA ASP A 25 -6.86 -7.96 -0.76
C ASP A 25 -5.62 -7.19 -1.19
N ASP A 26 -5.70 -6.38 -2.25
CA ASP A 26 -4.61 -5.49 -2.70
C ASP A 26 -4.24 -4.46 -1.61
N ALA A 27 -5.25 -3.86 -0.98
CA ALA A 27 -5.07 -2.87 0.09
C ALA A 27 -4.34 -3.48 1.29
N ARG A 28 -4.70 -4.72 1.67
CA ARG A 28 -4.03 -5.49 2.72
C ARG A 28 -2.58 -5.80 2.37
N GLU A 29 -2.32 -6.20 1.12
CA GLU A 29 -0.98 -6.55 0.67
C GLU A 29 -0.04 -5.34 0.66
N VAL A 30 -0.48 -4.20 0.10
CA VAL A 30 0.29 -2.96 0.12
C VAL A 30 0.57 -2.53 1.57
N ALA A 31 -0.44 -2.57 2.44
CA ALA A 31 -0.26 -2.24 3.85
C ALA A 31 0.74 -3.18 4.55
N ALA A 32 0.69 -4.49 4.26
CA ALA A 32 1.62 -5.46 4.81
C ALA A 32 3.06 -5.16 4.39
N HIS A 33 3.30 -4.89 3.10
CA HIS A 33 4.63 -4.54 2.58
C HIS A 33 5.19 -3.24 3.17
N LEU A 34 4.37 -2.19 3.30
CA LEU A 34 4.83 -0.93 3.90
C LEU A 34 5.23 -1.12 5.36
N VAL A 35 4.44 -1.86 6.14
CA VAL A 35 4.78 -2.13 7.55
C VAL A 35 6.00 -3.04 7.65
N GLU A 36 6.13 -4.04 6.77
CA GLU A 36 7.31 -4.91 6.71
C GLU A 36 8.58 -4.12 6.40
N ALA A 37 8.53 -3.14 5.48
CA ALA A 37 9.66 -2.28 5.19
C ALA A 37 10.11 -1.48 6.44
N ASN A 38 9.17 -0.94 7.23
CA ASN A 38 9.53 -0.31 8.51
C ASN A 38 10.14 -1.30 9.50
N LEU A 39 9.58 -2.51 9.63
CA LEU A 39 10.11 -3.54 10.53
C LEU A 39 11.53 -4.00 10.15
N LYS A 40 11.89 -3.93 8.87
CA LYS A 40 13.23 -4.22 8.35
C LYS A 40 14.20 -3.02 8.42
N GLY A 41 13.75 -1.85 8.89
CA GLY A 41 14.57 -0.63 8.97
C GLY A 41 14.71 0.13 7.64
N HIS A 42 13.88 -0.19 6.64
CA HIS A 42 13.84 0.50 5.35
C HIS A 42 12.74 1.58 5.33
N ASP A 43 12.85 2.56 6.22
CA ASP A 43 11.79 3.56 6.44
C ASP A 43 11.37 4.34 5.20
N SER A 44 12.31 4.58 4.27
CA SER A 44 12.04 5.24 2.98
C SER A 44 11.04 4.48 2.09
N HIS A 45 10.85 3.19 2.34
CA HIS A 45 9.93 2.30 1.62
C HIS A 45 8.72 1.88 2.48
N GLY A 46 8.64 2.34 3.73
CA GLY A 46 7.57 1.99 4.65
C GLY A 46 6.39 2.95 4.62
N VAL A 47 5.74 3.16 5.76
CA VAL A 47 4.52 3.98 5.93
C VAL A 47 4.63 5.38 5.33
N ILE A 48 5.84 5.94 5.22
CA ILE A 48 6.09 7.22 4.54
C ILE A 48 5.59 7.25 3.08
N ARG A 49 5.49 6.09 2.42
CA ARG A 49 5.01 5.93 1.05
C ARG A 49 3.49 6.03 0.90
N THR A 50 2.74 5.97 1.99
CA THR A 50 1.27 6.01 1.98
C THR A 50 0.73 7.26 1.28
N ALA A 51 1.20 8.45 1.67
CA ALA A 51 0.73 9.71 1.08
C ALA A 51 1.08 9.85 -0.42
N PRO A 52 2.34 9.57 -0.87
CA PRO A 52 2.67 9.55 -2.30
C PRO A 52 1.82 8.57 -3.13
N TYR A 53 1.48 7.41 -2.58
CA TYR A 53 0.63 6.43 -3.28
C TYR A 53 -0.81 6.92 -3.40
N VAL A 54 -1.39 7.45 -2.31
CA VAL A 54 -2.72 8.09 -2.33
C VAL A 54 -2.76 9.21 -3.37
N LEU A 55 -1.76 10.10 -3.39
CA LEU A 55 -1.67 11.17 -4.37
C LEU A 55 -1.58 10.63 -5.81
N SER A 56 -0.81 9.57 -6.02
CA SER A 56 -0.68 8.96 -7.35
C SER A 56 -2.00 8.37 -7.86
N VAL A 57 -2.85 7.86 -6.96
CA VAL A 57 -4.21 7.42 -7.30
C VAL A 57 -5.10 8.62 -7.62
N GLN A 58 -5.06 9.67 -6.79
CA GLN A 58 -5.86 10.90 -6.99
C GLN A 58 -5.51 11.62 -8.29
N GLU A 59 -4.24 11.60 -8.70
CA GLU A 59 -3.75 12.17 -9.96
C GLU A 59 -3.95 11.23 -11.15
N ALA A 60 -4.65 10.09 -10.98
CA ALA A 60 -4.86 9.05 -11.99
C ALA A 60 -3.58 8.47 -12.62
N ARG A 61 -2.42 8.66 -11.97
CA ARG A 61 -1.14 8.03 -12.38
C ARG A 61 -1.09 6.55 -12.02
N VAL A 62 -1.88 6.14 -11.03
CA VAL A 62 -2.08 4.74 -10.64
C VAL A 62 -3.57 4.46 -10.65
N ARG A 63 -3.98 3.36 -11.28
CA ARG A 63 -5.35 2.84 -11.24
C ARG A 63 -5.39 1.63 -10.31
N PRO A 64 -5.98 1.76 -9.11
CA PRO A 64 -6.27 0.59 -8.27
C PRO A 64 -7.16 -0.41 -9.03
N ALA A 65 -7.00 -1.71 -8.75
CA ALA A 65 -7.69 -2.79 -9.46
C ALA A 65 -7.45 -2.83 -10.99
N ALA A 66 -6.34 -2.27 -11.48
CA ALA A 66 -5.97 -2.46 -12.88
C ALA A 66 -5.75 -3.96 -13.16
N PRO A 67 -6.39 -4.54 -14.19
CA PRO A 67 -6.18 -5.95 -14.52
C PRO A 67 -4.75 -6.17 -14.96
N ILE A 68 -4.19 -7.32 -14.58
CA ILE A 68 -2.91 -7.79 -15.09
C ILE A 68 -3.21 -8.54 -16.40
N GLU A 69 -2.63 -8.08 -17.50
CA GLU A 69 -2.77 -8.70 -18.82
C GLU A 69 -1.45 -9.37 -19.21
N VAL A 70 -1.52 -10.64 -19.59
CA VAL A 70 -0.34 -11.39 -20.08
C VAL A 70 -0.25 -11.19 -21.59
N GLU A 71 0.68 -10.35 -22.04
CA GLU A 71 0.88 -10.10 -23.48
C GLU A 71 1.51 -11.30 -24.20
N ARG A 72 2.35 -12.07 -23.49
CA ARG A 72 3.03 -13.26 -24.02
C ARG A 72 3.49 -14.18 -22.87
N GLU A 73 3.22 -15.47 -22.99
CA GLU A 73 3.70 -16.54 -22.10
C GLU A 73 4.35 -17.64 -22.97
N THR A 74 5.48 -18.21 -22.54
CA THR A 74 6.23 -19.26 -23.27
C THR A 74 6.69 -20.36 -22.36
#